data_AF-A0A919XTD6-F1
#
_entry.id   AF-A0A919XTD6-F1
#
_cell.length_a   1.000
_cell.length_b   1.000
_cell.length_c   1.000
_cell.angle_alpha   90.00
_cell.angle_beta   90.00
_cell.angle_gamma   90.00
#
_symmetry.space_group_name_H-M   'P 1'
#
loop_
_entity.id
_entity.type
_entity.pdbx_description
1 polymer ?
#
loop_
_entity_poly.entity_id
_entity_poly.type
_entity_poly.pdbx_seq_one_letter_code
_entity_poly.pdbx_strand_id
1 'polypeptide(L)'
;MANKYKPTIFRELKEAYIIIKERMSDEVYSLAAELNQTKLEAIKDMTSYVKSLSWVKSEITKKQFKFYLESGLNAEKTAAQMNKLENATKKPITPQAVQSSVEYYSRVKLQPIISAPLNAVMQTNSIESVELALMNFRRAVQLKVPNEYFLPGILEFLPQQKYDPSIRLEECGNELALLGTFTRSYAKLVIKERYNQAKLAHILSLLYSKEGLDMEWKALTRFLGGEFSVKKDSGEFIGIQNQMKSMFLWLNEADLYRN
;
A
#
# COMPACT_ATOMS: atom_id res chain seq x y z
N MET A 1 2.71 34.45 31.39
CA MET A 1 3.48 34.06 30.18
C MET A 1 2.57 33.23 29.29
N ALA A 2 2.14 33.78 28.15
CA ALA A 2 1.23 33.08 27.24
C ALA A 2 1.97 31.89 26.61
N ASN A 3 1.53 30.68 26.94
CA ASN A 3 2.00 29.45 26.31
C ASN A 3 1.56 29.52 24.85
N LYS A 4 2.45 29.95 23.94
CA LYS A 4 2.16 30.08 22.51
C LYS A 4 1.89 28.67 22.00
N TYR A 5 0.60 28.33 21.87
CA TYR A 5 0.16 27.00 21.47
C TYR A 5 0.81 26.67 20.12
N LYS A 6 1.69 25.67 20.09
CA LYS A 6 2.29 25.20 18.85
C LYS A 6 1.14 24.67 17.95
N PRO A 7 1.08 25.08 16.67
CA PRO A 7 0.05 24.58 15.76
C PRO A 7 0.08 23.05 15.70
N THR A 8 -1.09 22.45 15.49
CA THR A 8 -1.18 20.99 15.33
C THR A 8 -0.58 20.59 13.98
N ILE A 9 -0.10 19.35 13.85
CA ILE A 9 0.47 18.83 12.60
C ILE A 9 -0.51 18.94 11.43
N PHE A 10 -1.81 18.83 11.71
CA PHE A 10 -2.86 19.04 10.72
C PHE A 10 -2.83 20.46 10.15
N ARG A 11 -2.61 21.46 11.00
CA ARG A 11 -2.51 22.88 10.59
C ARG A 11 -1.16 23.15 9.93
N GLU A 12 -0.06 22.65 10.51
CA GLU A 12 1.29 22.81 9.93
C GLU A 12 1.35 22.28 8.48
N LEU A 13 0.79 21.09 8.21
CA LEU A 13 0.72 20.54 6.86
C LEU A 13 -0.16 21.37 5.92
N LYS A 14 -1.30 21.87 6.41
CA LYS A 14 -2.21 22.72 5.62
C LYS A 14 -1.54 24.05 5.25
N GLU A 15 -0.87 24.68 6.21
CA GLU A 15 -0.13 25.93 6.02
C GLU A 15 1.04 25.74 5.05
N ALA A 16 1.84 24.68 5.23
CA ALA A 16 2.92 24.33 4.31
C ALA A 16 2.42 24.13 2.87
N TYR A 17 1.29 23.43 2.70
CA TYR A 17 0.67 23.25 1.39
C TYR A 17 0.27 24.58 0.75
N ILE A 18 -0.35 25.49 1.51
CA ILE A 18 -0.76 26.82 1.02
C ILE A 18 0.46 27.62 0.58
N ILE A 19 1.48 27.69 1.43
CA ILE A 19 2.73 28.45 1.16
C ILE A 19 3.39 27.98 -0.14
N ILE A 20 3.55 26.66 -0.33
CA ILE A 20 4.18 26.13 -1.55
C ILE A 20 3.30 26.36 -2.77
N LYS A 21 1.98 26.20 -2.65
CA LYS A 21 1.05 26.42 -3.76
C LYS A 21 1.04 27.89 -4.22
N GLU A 22 1.12 28.84 -3.30
CA GLU A 22 1.24 30.27 -3.62
C GLU A 22 2.55 30.60 -4.35
N ARG A 23 3.67 29.98 -3.94
CA ARG A 23 4.95 30.15 -4.65
C ARG A 23 4.92 29.60 -6.08
N MET A 24 4.17 28.52 -6.31
CA MET A 24 4.01 27.94 -7.65
C MET A 24 3.12 28.79 -8.58
N SER A 25 2.21 29.63 -8.07
CA SER A 25 1.41 30.51 -8.92
C SER A 25 2.20 31.70 -9.48
N ASP A 26 3.32 32.06 -8.84
CA ASP A 26 4.13 33.22 -9.22
C ASP A 26 5.30 32.87 -10.16
N GLU A 27 5.67 31.59 -10.28
CA GLU A 27 6.86 31.13 -11.02
C GLU A 27 6.51 30.14 -12.14
N VAL A 28 6.27 30.66 -13.36
CA VAL A 28 5.72 29.86 -14.46
C VAL A 28 6.79 29.02 -15.19
N TYR A 29 8.08 29.36 -15.14
CA TYR A 29 9.18 28.57 -15.73
C TYR A 29 10.52 28.81 -15.02
N SER A 30 10.91 27.96 -14.07
CA SER A 30 12.26 27.97 -13.45
C SER A 30 12.56 26.66 -12.70
N LEU A 31 13.84 26.41 -12.36
CA LEU A 31 14.26 25.35 -11.43
C LEU A 31 13.56 25.46 -10.05
N ALA A 32 13.11 26.67 -9.68
CA ALA A 32 12.35 26.87 -8.45
C ALA A 32 10.92 26.30 -8.57
N ALA A 33 10.33 26.30 -9.76
CA ALA A 33 9.05 25.64 -10.01
C ALA A 33 9.15 24.12 -9.84
N GLU A 34 10.23 23.50 -10.35
CA GLU A 34 10.50 22.07 -10.17
C GLU A 34 10.71 21.72 -8.70
N LEU A 35 11.56 22.48 -7.99
CA LEU A 35 11.76 22.30 -6.55
C LEU A 35 10.44 22.44 -5.76
N ASN A 36 9.64 23.46 -6.06
CA ASN A 36 8.35 23.69 -5.40
C ASN A 36 7.35 22.57 -5.70
N GLN A 37 7.35 22.01 -6.92
CA GLN A 37 6.57 20.83 -7.27
C GLN A 37 7.01 19.61 -6.43
N THR A 38 8.31 19.33 -6.31
CA THR A 38 8.80 18.22 -5.48
C THR A 38 8.44 18.41 -4.01
N LYS A 39 8.55 19.64 -3.48
CA LYS A 39 8.10 19.95 -2.11
C LYS A 39 6.60 19.71 -1.94
N LEU A 40 5.79 20.11 -2.93
CA LEU A 40 4.35 19.90 -2.90
C LEU A 40 3.99 18.41 -2.88
N GLU A 41 4.69 17.59 -3.66
CA GLU A 41 4.53 16.14 -3.66
C GLU A 41 4.90 15.52 -2.31
N ALA A 42 6.01 15.94 -1.71
CA ALA A 42 6.40 15.49 -0.37
C ALA A 42 5.35 15.85 0.70
N ILE A 43 4.78 17.06 0.65
CA ILE A 43 3.70 17.48 1.56
C ILE A 43 2.43 16.66 1.32
N LYS A 44 2.09 16.34 0.07
CA LYS A 44 0.96 15.47 -0.28
C LYS A 44 1.13 14.07 0.25
N ASP A 45 2.34 13.51 0.20
CA ASP A 45 2.67 12.19 0.77
C ASP A 45 2.45 12.15 2.29
N MET A 46 2.98 13.15 3.01
CA MET A 46 2.77 13.27 4.46
C MET A 46 1.28 13.43 4.79
N THR A 47 0.56 14.23 3.99
CA THR A 47 -0.88 14.43 4.12
C THR A 47 -1.67 13.13 3.87
N SER A 48 -1.26 12.35 2.88
CA SER A 48 -1.86 11.04 2.56
C SER A 48 -1.72 10.07 3.72
N TYR A 49 -0.54 10.01 4.34
CA TYR A 49 -0.34 9.23 5.57
C TYR A 49 -1.26 9.68 6.71
N VAL A 50 -1.40 10.99 6.97
CA VAL A 50 -2.34 11.50 7.98
C VAL A 50 -3.76 11.05 7.67
N LYS A 51 -4.20 11.18 6.41
CA LYS A 51 -5.54 10.78 5.94
C LYS A 51 -5.79 9.27 6.00
N SER A 52 -4.76 8.44 5.96
CA SER A 52 -4.90 6.98 6.09
C SER A 52 -5.44 6.54 7.45
N LEU A 53 -5.27 7.39 8.49
CA LEU A 53 -5.63 7.11 9.89
C LEU A 53 -5.03 5.80 10.44
N SER A 54 -3.99 5.26 9.80
CA SER A 54 -3.29 4.02 10.21
C SER A 54 -2.65 4.12 11.60
N TRP A 55 -2.42 5.35 12.07
CA TRP A 55 -1.90 5.70 13.38
C TRP A 55 -2.97 5.75 14.49
N VAL A 56 -4.26 5.57 14.15
CA VAL A 56 -5.39 5.48 15.10
C VAL A 56 -5.86 4.04 15.20
N LYS A 57 -5.97 3.49 16.42
CA LYS A 57 -6.50 2.13 16.64
C LYS A 57 -8.02 2.06 16.71
N SER A 58 -8.67 3.02 17.41
CA SER A 58 -10.11 3.01 17.66
C SER A 58 -10.91 3.48 16.44
N GLU A 59 -11.90 2.69 16.01
CA GLU A 59 -12.80 3.05 14.90
C GLU A 59 -13.63 4.32 15.18
N ILE A 60 -14.03 4.55 16.43
CA ILE A 60 -14.74 5.78 16.82
C ILE A 60 -13.82 6.99 16.62
N THR A 61 -12.57 6.87 17.05
CA THR A 61 -11.58 7.93 16.88
C THR A 61 -11.23 8.13 15.41
N LYS A 62 -11.14 7.07 14.60
CA LYS A 62 -10.97 7.20 13.14
C LYS A 62 -12.12 7.98 12.51
N LYS A 63 -13.36 7.68 12.86
CA LYS A 63 -14.54 8.43 12.39
C LYS A 63 -14.45 9.90 12.78
N GLN A 64 -14.11 10.19 14.04
CA GLN A 64 -13.91 11.56 14.51
C GLN A 64 -12.85 12.30 13.69
N PHE A 65 -11.68 11.70 13.45
CA PHE A 65 -10.63 12.32 12.64
C PHE A 65 -11.01 12.47 11.18
N LYS A 66 -11.76 11.52 10.61
CA LYS A 66 -12.29 11.64 9.25
C LYS A 66 -13.14 12.91 9.11
N PHE A 67 -14.11 13.10 10.00
CA PHE A 67 -14.93 14.32 10.02
C PHE A 67 -14.13 15.58 10.30
N TYR A 68 -13.10 15.51 11.16
CA TYR A 68 -12.21 16.65 11.41
C TYR A 68 -11.43 17.09 10.18
N LEU A 69 -10.94 16.13 9.40
CA LEU A 69 -10.25 16.42 8.14
C LEU A 69 -11.22 16.97 7.08
N GLU A 70 -12.41 16.40 6.96
CA GLU A 70 -13.46 16.83 6.03
C GLU A 70 -14.05 18.21 6.37
N SER A 71 -14.13 18.57 7.66
CA SER A 71 -14.66 19.86 8.12
C SER A 71 -13.69 21.03 7.94
N GLY A 72 -12.51 20.79 7.38
CA GLY A 72 -11.46 21.79 7.23
C GLY A 72 -10.72 22.09 8.53
N LEU A 73 -10.57 21.09 9.42
CA LEU A 73 -9.94 21.16 10.74
C LEU A 73 -10.76 21.95 11.78
N ASN A 74 -12.10 21.87 11.67
CA ASN A 74 -13.03 22.59 12.55
C ASN A 74 -13.68 21.65 13.58
N ALA A 75 -13.34 21.84 14.85
CA ALA A 75 -13.81 20.99 15.96
C ALA A 75 -15.31 21.09 16.21
N GLU A 76 -15.93 22.27 16.02
CA GLU A 76 -17.36 22.47 16.22
C GLU A 76 -18.19 21.71 15.18
N LYS A 77 -17.81 21.84 13.90
CA LYS A 77 -18.43 21.10 12.79
C LYS A 77 -18.29 19.59 12.97
N THR A 78 -17.13 19.13 13.44
CA THR A 78 -16.87 17.71 13.71
C THR A 78 -17.74 17.19 14.86
N ALA A 79 -17.83 17.92 15.97
CA ALA A 79 -18.69 17.55 17.09
C ALA A 79 -20.16 17.47 16.68
N ALA A 80 -20.64 18.47 15.92
CA ALA A 80 -22.00 18.48 15.39
C ALA A 80 -22.30 17.29 14.46
N GLN A 81 -21.37 16.92 13.57
CA GLN A 81 -21.52 15.75 12.69
C GLN A 81 -21.54 14.43 13.46
N MET A 82 -20.63 14.26 14.43
CA MET A 82 -20.58 13.07 15.28
C MET A 82 -21.88 12.87 16.07
N ASN A 83 -22.41 13.94 16.68
CA ASN A 83 -23.65 13.90 17.46
C ASN A 83 -24.91 13.66 16.60
N LYS A 84 -24.89 14.02 15.31
CA LYS A 84 -25.99 13.70 14.37
C LYS A 84 -26.07 12.20 14.03
N LEU A 85 -24.93 11.51 14.08
CA LEU A 85 -24.82 10.09 13.69
C LEU A 85 -24.99 9.15 14.88
N GLU A 86 -24.60 9.56 16.08
CA GLU A 86 -24.82 8.81 17.31
C GLU A 86 -26.20 9.13 17.90
N ASN A 87 -27.21 8.33 17.55
CA ASN A 87 -28.57 8.41 18.11
C ASN A 87 -28.57 8.36 19.66
N ALA A 88 -28.90 9.49 20.30
CA ALA A 88 -29.57 9.70 21.60
C ALA A 88 -29.20 8.89 22.87
N THR A 89 -28.26 7.94 22.85
CA THR A 89 -27.97 7.02 23.99
C THR A 89 -26.58 7.21 24.59
N LYS A 90 -25.77 8.14 24.07
CA LYS A 90 -24.44 8.47 24.62
C LYS A 90 -24.31 9.97 24.92
N LYS A 91 -23.45 10.28 25.89
CA LYS A 91 -23.09 11.65 26.25
C LYS A 91 -22.60 12.40 24.99
N PRO A 92 -23.11 13.61 24.70
CA PRO A 92 -22.75 14.35 23.50
C PRO A 92 -21.25 14.67 23.47
N ILE A 93 -20.65 14.55 22.29
CA ILE A 93 -19.26 14.93 22.04
C ILE A 93 -19.20 16.45 21.94
N THR A 94 -18.34 17.08 22.75
CA THR A 94 -18.14 18.53 22.75
C THR A 94 -17.00 18.94 21.81
N PRO A 95 -16.99 20.18 21.30
CA PRO A 95 -15.87 20.70 20.52
C PRO A 95 -14.53 20.59 21.27
N GLN A 96 -14.52 20.83 22.59
CA GLN A 96 -13.35 20.67 23.44
C GLN A 96 -12.84 19.23 23.47
N ALA A 97 -13.74 18.23 23.53
CA ALA A 97 -13.32 16.83 23.47
C ALA A 97 -12.66 16.48 22.14
N VAL A 98 -13.17 17.05 21.02
CA VAL A 98 -12.54 16.93 19.71
C VAL A 98 -11.16 17.56 19.70
N GLN A 99 -11.05 18.79 20.21
CA GLN A 99 -9.79 19.56 20.26
C GLN A 99 -8.72 18.84 21.09
N SER A 100 -9.04 18.37 22.28
CA SER A 100 -8.11 17.62 23.14
C SER A 100 -7.62 16.33 22.46
N SER A 101 -8.49 15.63 21.75
CA SER A 101 -8.10 14.44 20.99
C SER A 101 -7.15 14.79 19.84
N VAL A 102 -7.47 15.84 19.07
CA VAL A 102 -6.62 16.34 17.97
C VAL A 102 -5.23 16.72 18.50
N GLU A 103 -5.17 17.45 19.62
CA GLU A 103 -3.90 17.86 20.24
C GLU A 103 -3.08 16.66 20.72
N TYR A 104 -3.73 15.70 21.38
CA TYR A 104 -3.08 14.48 21.83
C TYR A 104 -2.45 13.72 20.66
N TYR A 105 -3.23 13.41 19.62
CA TYR A 105 -2.73 12.62 18.49
C TYR A 105 -1.72 13.41 17.65
N SER A 106 -1.93 14.71 17.48
CA SER A 106 -0.96 15.60 16.85
C SER A 106 0.39 15.49 17.55
N ARG A 107 0.43 15.68 18.88
CA ARG A 107 1.68 15.72 19.66
C ARG A 107 2.32 14.34 19.83
N VAL A 108 1.51 13.32 20.13
CA VAL A 108 2.01 12.01 20.57
C VAL A 108 2.25 11.05 19.40
N LYS A 109 1.44 11.13 18.34
CA LYS A 109 1.52 10.18 17.22
C LYS A 109 2.16 10.79 15.98
N LEU A 110 1.75 12.00 15.62
CA LEU A 110 2.12 12.59 14.33
C LEU A 110 3.39 13.43 14.40
N GLN A 111 3.58 14.22 15.45
CA GLN A 111 4.71 15.14 15.58
C GLN A 111 6.09 14.44 15.51
N PRO A 112 6.31 13.29 16.18
CA PRO A 112 7.60 12.57 16.10
C PRO A 112 7.92 12.06 14.69
N ILE A 113 6.89 11.90 13.85
CA ILE A 113 6.99 11.31 12.51
C ILE A 113 7.10 12.40 11.44
N ILE A 114 6.31 13.46 11.56
CA ILE A 114 6.10 14.44 10.48
C ILE A 114 6.92 15.71 10.66
N SER A 115 7.16 16.19 11.88
CA SER A 115 7.76 17.53 12.07
C SER A 115 9.16 17.65 11.48
N ALA A 116 10.03 16.68 11.71
CA ALA A 116 11.40 16.75 11.20
C ALA A 116 11.45 16.67 9.66
N PRO A 117 10.76 15.70 9.00
CA PRO A 117 10.67 15.70 7.55
C PRO A 117 10.01 16.95 6.96
N LEU A 118 8.93 17.44 7.54
CA LEU A 118 8.24 18.63 7.05
C LEU A 118 9.15 19.87 7.11
N ASN A 119 9.86 20.06 8.22
CA ASN A 119 10.82 21.15 8.36
C ASN A 119 11.95 21.06 7.32
N ALA A 120 12.50 19.86 7.11
CA ALA A 120 13.55 19.65 6.11
C ALA A 120 13.06 19.97 4.69
N VAL A 121 11.84 19.53 4.33
CA VAL A 121 11.20 19.84 3.04
C VAL A 121 10.98 21.35 2.87
N MET A 122 10.53 22.05 3.92
CA MET A 122 10.24 23.48 3.82
C MET A 122 11.50 24.35 3.74
N GLN A 123 12.58 23.97 4.42
CA GLN A 123 13.81 24.76 4.55
C GLN A 123 14.84 24.52 3.45
N THR A 124 14.79 23.38 2.76
CA THR A 124 15.77 23.05 1.72
C THR A 124 15.62 23.87 0.45
N ASN A 125 16.73 24.11 -0.26
CA ASN A 125 16.79 24.71 -1.60
C ASN A 125 17.25 23.72 -2.69
N SER A 126 17.35 22.42 -2.38
CA SER A 126 17.76 21.35 -3.30
C SER A 126 16.73 20.23 -3.35
N ILE A 127 16.52 19.67 -4.56
CA ILE A 127 15.61 18.57 -4.83
C ILE A 127 16.08 17.30 -4.10
N GLU A 128 17.37 16.99 -4.15
CA GLU A 128 17.98 15.81 -3.53
C GLU A 128 17.72 15.78 -2.01
N SER A 129 17.75 16.95 -1.38
CA SER A 129 17.46 17.09 0.06
C SER A 129 15.97 16.90 0.37
N VAL A 130 15.06 17.30 -0.54
CA VAL A 130 13.62 16.99 -0.43
C VAL A 130 13.42 15.48 -0.52
N GLU A 131 14.05 14.82 -1.49
CA GLU A 131 13.96 13.38 -1.70
C GLU A 131 14.51 12.59 -0.50
N LEU A 132 15.65 13.02 0.06
CA LEU A 132 16.21 12.42 1.27
C LEU A 132 15.27 12.55 2.47
N ALA A 133 14.69 13.74 2.68
CA ALA A 133 13.71 13.97 3.74
C ALA A 133 12.46 13.09 3.56
N LEU A 134 11.98 12.97 2.32
CA LEU A 134 10.84 12.14 1.97
C LEU A 134 11.13 10.65 2.13
N MET A 135 12.32 10.19 1.76
CA MET A 135 12.76 8.81 1.97
C MET A 135 12.82 8.48 3.46
N ASN A 136 13.38 9.37 4.29
CA ASN A 136 13.43 9.20 5.73
C ASN A 136 12.03 9.17 6.35
N PHE A 137 11.13 10.05 5.90
CA PHE A 137 9.72 9.99 6.27
C PHE A 137 9.09 8.65 5.89
N ARG A 138 9.21 8.23 4.62
CA ARG A 138 8.66 6.97 4.10
C ARG A 138 9.18 5.77 4.90
N ARG A 139 10.47 5.72 5.25
CA ARG A 139 11.04 4.69 6.13
C ARG A 139 10.43 4.72 7.53
N ALA A 140 10.23 5.91 8.11
CA ALA A 140 9.61 6.06 9.43
C ALA A 140 8.12 5.69 9.45
N VAL A 141 7.39 5.88 8.34
CA VAL A 141 5.96 5.53 8.22
C VAL A 141 5.68 4.23 7.51
N GLN A 142 6.72 3.51 7.06
CA GLN A 142 6.56 2.30 6.24
C GLN A 142 5.83 1.22 7.05
N LEU A 143 4.51 1.20 6.88
CA LEU A 143 3.60 0.17 7.36
C LEU A 143 3.29 -0.86 6.26
N LYS A 144 3.67 -0.57 5.00
CA LYS A 144 3.46 -1.46 3.84
C LYS A 144 4.60 -1.35 2.83
N VAL A 145 5.08 -2.50 2.37
CA VAL A 145 5.94 -2.67 1.20
C VAL A 145 5.24 -2.05 -0.02
N PRO A 146 5.92 -1.27 -0.88
CA PRO A 146 5.30 -0.73 -2.08
C PRO A 146 4.82 -1.87 -3.00
N ASN A 147 3.50 -1.96 -3.21
CA ASN A 147 2.85 -2.98 -4.06
C ASN A 147 3.32 -2.95 -5.53
N GLU A 148 4.01 -1.90 -5.94
CA GLU A 148 4.47 -1.67 -7.31
C GLU A 148 5.59 -2.61 -7.75
N TYR A 149 6.42 -3.09 -6.82
CA TYR A 149 7.52 -3.99 -7.14
C TYR A 149 7.06 -5.42 -7.43
N PHE A 150 5.96 -5.83 -6.79
CA PHE A 150 5.49 -7.20 -6.76
C PHE A 150 4.29 -7.44 -7.69
N LEU A 151 4.10 -8.69 -8.08
CA LEU A 151 2.86 -9.13 -8.74
C LEU A 151 1.66 -8.89 -7.81
N PRO A 152 0.50 -8.44 -8.35
CA PRO A 152 -0.70 -8.23 -7.54
C PRO A 152 -1.09 -9.48 -6.72
N GLY A 153 -1.52 -9.27 -5.47
CA GLY A 153 -2.00 -10.34 -4.59
C GLY A 153 -0.91 -11.07 -3.79
N ILE A 154 0.37 -10.99 -4.16
CA ILE A 154 1.39 -11.81 -3.47
C ILE A 154 1.61 -11.42 -2.01
N LEU A 155 1.41 -10.14 -1.66
CA LEU A 155 1.68 -9.64 -0.32
C LEU A 155 0.79 -10.28 0.76
N GLU A 156 -0.35 -10.87 0.37
CA GLU A 156 -1.25 -11.58 1.29
C GLU A 156 -0.67 -12.91 1.78
N PHE A 157 0.28 -13.48 1.03
CA PHE A 157 0.96 -14.73 1.36
C PHE A 157 2.30 -14.50 2.09
N LEU A 158 2.74 -13.25 2.22
CA LEU A 158 4.00 -12.91 2.88
C LEU A 158 3.79 -12.68 4.38
N PRO A 159 4.82 -12.94 5.21
CA PRO A 159 4.75 -12.62 6.63
C PRO A 159 4.59 -11.10 6.84
N GLN A 160 3.97 -10.73 7.97
CA GLN A 160 3.90 -9.32 8.34
C GLN A 160 5.30 -8.73 8.52
N GLN A 161 5.53 -7.58 7.92
CA GLN A 161 6.81 -6.86 8.01
C GLN A 161 7.17 -6.55 9.47
N LYS A 162 8.37 -6.97 9.88
CA LYS A 162 8.95 -6.68 11.18
C LYS A 162 10.45 -6.48 11.01
N TYR A 163 10.97 -5.33 11.44
CA TYR A 163 12.41 -5.07 11.43
C TYR A 163 13.06 -5.79 12.61
N ASP A 164 14.11 -6.57 12.33
CA ASP A 164 14.97 -7.18 13.32
C ASP A 164 16.41 -6.75 13.05
N PRO A 165 17.04 -5.96 13.93
CA PRO A 165 18.41 -5.47 13.71
C PRO A 165 19.47 -6.58 13.83
N SER A 166 19.12 -7.78 14.31
CA SER A 166 20.04 -8.91 14.40
C SER A 166 20.23 -9.65 13.08
N ILE A 167 19.31 -9.49 12.13
CA ILE A 167 19.33 -10.19 10.84
C ILE A 167 19.97 -9.29 9.79
N ARG A 168 21.03 -9.78 9.14
CA ARG A 168 21.74 -9.04 8.09
C ARG A 168 21.15 -9.33 6.71
N LEU A 169 21.18 -8.34 5.81
CA LEU A 169 20.63 -8.51 4.46
C LEU A 169 21.35 -9.63 3.69
N GLU A 170 22.65 -9.77 3.93
CA GLU A 170 23.52 -10.79 3.35
C GLU A 170 23.11 -12.21 3.74
N GLU A 171 22.41 -12.39 4.86
CA GLU A 171 21.91 -13.68 5.35
C GLU A 171 20.57 -14.07 4.70
N CYS A 172 19.86 -13.10 4.12
CA CYS A 172 18.52 -13.26 3.55
C CYS A 172 18.52 -13.73 2.08
N GLY A 173 19.57 -14.44 1.63
CA GLY A 173 19.76 -14.78 0.22
C GLY A 173 18.62 -15.62 -0.39
N ASN A 174 18.14 -16.60 0.37
CA ASN A 174 17.05 -17.48 -0.07
C ASN A 174 15.71 -16.72 -0.15
N GLU A 175 15.45 -15.86 0.84
CA GLU A 175 14.24 -15.05 0.92
C GLU A 175 14.24 -13.98 -0.17
N LEU A 176 15.39 -13.36 -0.46
CA LEU A 176 15.56 -12.43 -1.57
C LEU A 176 15.33 -13.12 -2.92
N ALA A 177 15.86 -14.34 -3.10
CA ALA A 177 15.62 -15.12 -4.31
C ALA A 177 14.13 -15.44 -4.48
N LEU A 178 13.46 -15.87 -3.40
CA LEU A 178 12.01 -16.14 -3.38
C LEU A 178 11.23 -14.87 -3.73
N LEU A 179 11.46 -13.76 -3.04
CA LEU A 179 10.80 -12.47 -3.32
C LEU A 179 11.04 -12.02 -4.76
N GLY A 180 12.26 -12.21 -5.26
CA GLY A 180 12.66 -11.94 -6.63
C GLY A 180 11.77 -12.62 -7.67
N THR A 181 11.35 -13.87 -7.42
CA THR A 181 10.46 -14.61 -8.34
C THR A 181 9.09 -13.95 -8.53
N PHE A 182 8.61 -13.22 -7.52
CA PHE A 182 7.31 -12.54 -7.53
C PHE A 182 7.40 -11.08 -7.94
N THR A 183 8.57 -10.60 -8.35
CA THR A 183 8.70 -9.23 -8.86
C THR A 183 8.16 -9.11 -10.28
N ARG A 184 7.56 -7.95 -10.59
CA ARG A 184 7.06 -7.67 -11.94
C ARG A 184 8.16 -7.71 -12.98
N SER A 185 9.35 -7.24 -12.62
CA SER A 185 10.52 -7.22 -13.50
C SER A 185 10.95 -8.63 -13.89
N TYR A 186 11.09 -9.52 -12.92
CA TYR A 186 11.47 -10.91 -13.18
C TYR A 186 10.41 -11.67 -13.96
N ALA A 187 9.13 -11.53 -13.58
CA ALA A 187 8.03 -12.16 -14.30
C ALA A 187 8.00 -11.74 -15.78
N LYS A 188 8.17 -10.44 -16.06
CA LYS A 188 8.25 -9.90 -17.43
C LYS A 188 9.41 -10.49 -18.22
N LEU A 189 10.61 -10.57 -17.61
CA LEU A 189 11.79 -11.16 -18.22
C LEU A 189 11.54 -12.62 -18.59
N VAL A 190 11.09 -13.42 -17.62
CA VAL A 190 10.86 -14.86 -17.80
C VAL A 190 9.79 -15.12 -18.86
N ILE A 191 8.63 -14.45 -18.78
CA ILE A 191 7.53 -14.65 -19.74
C ILE A 191 7.98 -14.30 -21.14
N LYS A 192 8.66 -13.18 -21.34
CA LYS A 192 9.03 -12.69 -22.68
C LYS A 192 10.17 -13.48 -23.30
N GLU A 193 11.18 -13.86 -22.52
CA GLU A 193 12.44 -14.37 -23.06
C GLU A 193 12.60 -15.88 -22.96
N ARG A 194 11.95 -16.54 -22.00
CA ARG A 194 12.18 -17.97 -21.72
C ARG A 194 11.08 -18.90 -22.24
N TYR A 195 9.95 -18.37 -22.70
CA TYR A 195 8.80 -19.16 -23.12
C TYR A 195 8.32 -18.80 -24.53
N ASN A 196 7.75 -19.80 -25.23
CA ASN A 196 7.16 -19.61 -26.55
C ASN A 196 5.82 -18.87 -26.43
N GLN A 197 5.77 -17.66 -27.01
CA GLN A 197 4.61 -16.78 -26.90
C GLN A 197 3.35 -17.35 -27.55
N ALA A 198 3.46 -18.10 -28.65
CA ALA A 198 2.31 -18.72 -29.31
C ALA A 198 1.69 -19.82 -28.45
N LYS A 199 2.52 -20.64 -27.77
CA LYS A 199 2.03 -21.67 -26.85
C LYS A 199 1.38 -21.06 -25.60
N LEU A 200 1.95 -19.99 -25.05
CA LEU A 200 1.33 -19.26 -23.94
C LEU A 200 -0.02 -18.66 -24.35
N ALA A 201 -0.09 -18.02 -25.52
CA ALA A 201 -1.33 -17.47 -26.06
C ALA A 201 -2.40 -18.56 -26.28
N HIS A 202 -2.01 -19.74 -26.76
CA HIS A 202 -2.92 -20.87 -26.91
C HIS A 202 -3.47 -21.38 -25.57
N ILE A 203 -2.62 -21.52 -24.54
CA ILE A 203 -3.09 -21.91 -23.20
C ILE A 203 -4.08 -20.87 -22.65
N LEU A 204 -3.79 -19.58 -22.84
CA LEU A 204 -4.69 -18.50 -22.44
C LEU A 204 -6.00 -18.53 -23.25
N SER A 205 -5.96 -18.82 -24.55
CA SER A 205 -7.18 -18.91 -25.36
C SER A 205 -8.08 -20.05 -24.89
N LEU A 206 -7.51 -21.20 -24.50
CA LEU A 206 -8.29 -22.30 -23.92
C LEU A 206 -9.03 -21.86 -22.65
N LEU A 207 -8.45 -20.98 -21.83
CA LEU A 207 -9.06 -20.50 -20.58
C LEU A 207 -10.13 -19.41 -20.78
N TYR A 208 -9.99 -18.58 -21.81
CA TYR A 208 -10.83 -17.39 -22.01
C TYR A 208 -11.88 -17.52 -23.12
N SER A 209 -11.69 -18.44 -24.07
CA SER A 209 -12.60 -18.63 -25.19
C SER A 209 -13.50 -19.85 -24.98
N LYS A 210 -14.56 -19.93 -25.78
CA LYS A 210 -15.35 -21.18 -25.92
C LYS A 210 -14.74 -22.15 -26.93
N GLU A 211 -13.57 -21.82 -27.47
CA GLU A 211 -12.87 -22.58 -28.50
C GLU A 211 -11.87 -23.54 -27.85
N GLY A 212 -11.79 -24.77 -28.36
CA GLY A 212 -10.96 -25.84 -27.80
C GLY A 212 -11.78 -26.99 -27.23
N LEU A 213 -11.08 -28.05 -26.79
CA LEU A 213 -11.74 -29.21 -26.18
C LEU A 213 -12.14 -28.89 -24.74
N ASP A 214 -13.40 -29.13 -24.38
CA ASP A 214 -13.94 -28.91 -23.03
C ASP A 214 -13.10 -29.62 -21.95
N MET A 215 -12.53 -30.78 -22.30
CA MET A 215 -11.65 -31.54 -21.42
C MET A 215 -10.30 -30.86 -21.15
N GLU A 216 -9.73 -30.16 -22.12
CA GLU A 216 -8.50 -29.38 -21.94
C GLU A 216 -8.75 -28.16 -21.05
N TRP A 217 -9.87 -27.47 -21.25
CA TRP A 217 -10.30 -26.38 -20.36
C TRP A 217 -10.48 -26.86 -18.92
N LYS A 218 -11.15 -28.01 -18.71
CA LYS A 218 -11.31 -28.62 -17.39
C LYS A 218 -9.96 -28.98 -16.77
N ALA A 219 -9.06 -29.62 -17.52
CA ALA A 219 -7.74 -29.98 -17.03
C ALA A 219 -6.95 -28.75 -16.55
N LEU A 220 -6.92 -27.69 -17.35
CA LEU A 220 -6.23 -26.45 -17.02
C LEU A 220 -6.86 -25.75 -15.81
N THR A 221 -8.19 -25.71 -15.73
CA THR A 221 -8.89 -25.08 -14.59
C THR A 221 -8.60 -25.82 -13.28
N ARG A 222 -8.63 -27.16 -13.29
CA ARG A 222 -8.28 -27.99 -12.13
C ARG A 222 -6.83 -27.80 -11.71
N PHE A 223 -5.91 -27.70 -12.68
CA PHE A 223 -4.49 -27.47 -12.42
C PHE A 223 -4.23 -26.09 -11.81
N LEU A 224 -4.75 -25.02 -12.40
CA LEU A 224 -4.59 -23.66 -11.88
C LEU A 224 -5.34 -23.45 -10.56
N GLY A 225 -6.45 -24.17 -10.35
CA GLY A 225 -7.19 -24.21 -9.08
C GLY A 225 -6.52 -25.03 -7.98
N GLY A 226 -5.43 -25.74 -8.28
CA GLY A 226 -4.65 -26.49 -7.30
C GLY A 226 -5.22 -27.87 -6.96
N GLU A 227 -6.14 -28.44 -7.73
CA GLU A 227 -6.68 -29.79 -7.45
C GLU A 227 -5.63 -30.90 -7.56
N PHE A 228 -4.55 -30.67 -8.33
CA PHE A 228 -3.41 -31.59 -8.43
C PHE A 228 -2.28 -31.26 -7.44
N SER A 229 -2.46 -30.26 -6.57
CA SER A 229 -1.39 -29.75 -5.70
C SER A 229 -1.09 -30.62 -4.49
N VAL A 230 -1.98 -31.55 -4.15
CA VAL A 230 -1.89 -32.38 -2.96
C VAL A 230 -2.03 -33.85 -3.33
N LYS A 231 -1.21 -34.72 -2.75
CA LYS A 231 -1.38 -36.17 -2.89
C LYS A 231 -2.63 -36.64 -2.14
N LYS A 232 -3.47 -37.43 -2.81
CA LYS A 232 -4.74 -37.91 -2.24
C LYS A 232 -4.59 -38.81 -1.01
N ASP A 233 -3.47 -39.51 -0.89
CA ASP A 233 -3.19 -40.50 0.15
C ASP A 233 -2.55 -39.91 1.41
N SER A 234 -1.75 -38.86 1.26
CA SER A 234 -0.85 -38.35 2.30
C SER A 234 -1.09 -36.88 2.65
N GLY A 235 -1.82 -36.13 1.81
CA GLY A 235 -2.02 -34.69 2.04
C GLY A 235 -0.78 -33.84 1.77
N GLU A 236 0.31 -34.44 1.25
CA GLU A 236 1.55 -33.72 0.96
C GLU A 236 1.44 -32.86 -0.30
N PHE A 237 2.03 -31.67 -0.25
CA PHE A 237 2.17 -30.80 -1.41
C PHE A 237 3.10 -31.40 -2.47
N ILE A 238 2.69 -31.30 -3.72
CA ILE A 238 3.43 -31.79 -4.87
C ILE A 238 4.01 -30.60 -5.66
N GLY A 239 5.26 -30.68 -6.08
CA GLY A 239 5.87 -29.66 -6.93
C GLY A 239 5.20 -29.53 -8.30
N ILE A 240 5.25 -28.33 -8.89
CA ILE A 240 4.49 -27.96 -10.11
C ILE A 240 4.68 -28.92 -11.29
N GLN A 241 5.89 -29.46 -11.49
CA GLN A 241 6.18 -30.41 -12.56
C GLN A 241 5.41 -31.72 -12.40
N ASN A 242 5.25 -32.19 -11.16
CA ASN A 242 4.49 -33.39 -10.88
C ASN A 242 2.99 -33.13 -10.88
N GLN A 243 2.54 -31.94 -10.46
CA GLN A 243 1.13 -31.52 -10.64
C GLN A 243 0.74 -31.54 -12.13
N MET A 244 1.64 -31.05 -13.00
CA MET A 244 1.44 -31.05 -14.46
C MET A 244 1.36 -32.48 -15.02
N LYS A 245 2.22 -33.40 -14.54
CA LYS A 245 2.12 -34.83 -14.91
C LYS A 245 0.78 -35.44 -14.50
N SER A 246 0.32 -35.16 -13.28
CA SER A 246 -0.98 -35.63 -12.78
C SER A 246 -2.15 -35.08 -13.61
N MET A 247 -2.08 -33.82 -14.03
CA MET A 247 -3.07 -33.23 -14.94
C MET A 247 -3.14 -33.97 -16.28
N PHE A 248 -1.99 -34.28 -16.90
CA PHE A 248 -1.96 -34.99 -18.17
C PHE A 248 -2.42 -36.44 -18.06
N LEU A 249 -2.07 -37.14 -16.97
CA LEU A 249 -2.61 -38.48 -16.69
C LEU A 249 -4.13 -38.44 -16.57
N TRP A 250 -4.66 -37.51 -15.78
CA TRP A 250 -6.10 -37.32 -15.64
C TRP A 250 -6.80 -37.01 -16.97
N LEU A 251 -6.20 -36.15 -17.80
CA LEU A 251 -6.74 -35.79 -19.11
C LEU A 251 -6.79 -37.01 -20.04
N ASN A 252 -5.76 -37.85 -20.03
CA ASN A 252 -5.71 -39.07 -20.84
C ASN A 252 -6.72 -40.13 -20.37
N GLU A 253 -6.89 -40.30 -19.06
CA GLU A 253 -7.86 -41.27 -18.49
C GLU A 253 -9.32 -40.84 -18.72
N ALA A 254 -9.58 -39.53 -18.78
CA ALA A 254 -10.91 -39.00 -18.96
C ALA A 254 -11.38 -38.98 -20.44
N ASP A 255 -10.47 -39.20 -21.39
CA ASP A 255 -10.79 -39.30 -22.81
C ASP A 255 -10.97 -40.77 -23.22
N LEU A 256 -12.16 -41.31 -22.95
CA LEU A 256 -12.54 -42.71 -23.21
C LEU A 256 -12.45 -43.13 -24.70
N TYR A 257 -12.27 -42.19 -25.63
CA TYR A 257 -12.29 -42.43 -27.08
C TYR A 257 -10.99 -42.06 -27.80
N ARG A 258 -9.91 -41.72 -27.08
CA ARG A 258 -8.54 -41.67 -27.63
C ARG A 258 -7.80 -42.99 -27.34
N ASN A 259 -8.17 -44.05 -28.06
CA ASN A 259 -7.32 -45.21 -28.35
C ASN A 259 -7.70 -45.78 -29.72
#